data_AF-A0A968BZ33-F1
#
_entry.id   AF-A0A968BZ33-F1
#
_cell.length_a   1.000
_cell.length_b   1.000
_cell.length_c   1.000
_cell.angle_alpha   90.00
_cell.angle_beta   90.00
_cell.angle_gamma   90.00
#
_symmetry.space_group_name_H-M   'P 1'
#
loop_
_entity.id
_entity.type
_entity.pdbx_description
1 polymer ?
#
loop_
_entity_poly.entity_id
_entity_poly.type
_entity_poly.pdbx_seq_one_letter_code
_entity_poly.pdbx_strand_id
1 'polypeptide(L)'
;MSLYPKSYRTLLPHWLRRIGFGVLGVILLYAPFALLTRGLLWLTGTPLLPDAHRICLRMPIQWLGQPWMYGVMVEQPMYLVAVLILPAIAIFTGPLFCGWLCPAGGMTEYLSRLVPPRFQIDLSGKVNPTPVRYGFTVGMMGASFVGANVCCSFCNFTYTQNIISAIFGDFTG
;
A
#
# COMPACT_ATOMS: atom_id res chain seq x y z
N MET A 1 -32.69 -15.19 9.14
CA MET A 1 -32.61 -14.07 8.16
C MET A 1 -31.22 -14.06 7.57
N SER A 2 -31.09 -14.23 6.25
CA SER A 2 -29.78 -14.13 5.58
C SER A 2 -29.30 -12.69 5.66
N LEU A 3 -28.20 -12.45 6.38
CA LEU A 3 -27.56 -11.14 6.53
C LEU A 3 -27.06 -10.55 5.20
N TYR A 4 -27.02 -11.36 4.13
CA TYR A 4 -26.54 -10.95 2.82
C TYR A 4 -27.63 -11.04 1.73
N PRO A 5 -27.79 -10.01 0.89
CA PRO A 5 -28.70 -10.01 -0.25
C PRO A 5 -28.28 -11.03 -1.33
N LYS A 6 -29.24 -11.57 -2.08
CA LYS A 6 -28.99 -12.57 -3.15
C LYS A 6 -27.99 -12.10 -4.21
N SER A 7 -27.83 -10.79 -4.41
CA SER A 7 -26.84 -10.16 -5.30
C SER A 7 -25.38 -10.47 -4.93
N TYR A 8 -25.09 -10.91 -3.70
CA TYR A 8 -23.72 -11.26 -3.31
C TYR A 8 -23.27 -12.63 -3.83
N ARG A 9 -24.20 -13.56 -4.10
CA ARG A 9 -23.86 -14.90 -4.60
C ARG A 9 -23.32 -14.87 -6.03
N THR A 10 -23.78 -13.93 -6.87
CA THR A 10 -23.26 -13.76 -8.24
C THR A 10 -21.86 -13.14 -8.26
N LEU A 11 -21.43 -12.50 -7.16
CA LEU A 11 -20.11 -11.90 -7.00
C LEU A 11 -19.07 -12.87 -6.41
N LEU A 12 -19.47 -14.05 -5.91
CA LEU A 12 -18.58 -15.05 -5.32
C LEU A 12 -17.33 -15.41 -6.16
N PRO A 13 -17.41 -15.62 -7.49
CA PRO A 13 -16.22 -15.88 -8.30
C PRO A 13 -15.29 -14.67 -8.38
N HIS A 14 -15.83 -13.45 -8.38
CA HIS A 14 -15.04 -12.22 -8.33
C HIS A 14 -14.33 -12.10 -6.97
N TRP A 15 -15.01 -12.47 -5.89
CA TRP A 15 -14.46 -12.53 -4.53
C TRP A 15 -13.27 -13.50 -4.42
N LEU A 16 -13.43 -14.73 -4.91
CA LEU A 16 -12.36 -15.74 -4.86
C LEU A 16 -11.14 -15.31 -5.67
N ARG A 17 -11.33 -14.72 -6.85
CA ARG A 17 -10.21 -14.18 -7.64
C ARG A 17 -9.48 -13.07 -6.90
N ARG A 18 -10.20 -12.15 -6.25
CA ARG A 18 -9.59 -11.03 -5.53
C ARG A 18 -8.84 -11.47 -4.28
N ILE A 19 -9.45 -12.35 -3.47
CA ILE A 19 -8.77 -12.95 -2.32
C ILE A 19 -7.55 -13.74 -2.79
N GLY A 20 -7.66 -14.47 -3.91
CA GLY A 20 -6.54 -15.16 -4.55
C GLY A 20 -5.39 -14.21 -4.89
N PHE A 21 -5.67 -13.08 -5.55
CA PHE A 21 -4.65 -12.06 -5.84
C PHE A 21 -4.09 -11.39 -4.58
N GLY A 22 -4.91 -11.17 -3.55
CA GLY A 22 -4.47 -10.63 -2.27
C GLY A 22 -3.53 -11.58 -1.52
N VAL A 23 -3.89 -12.86 -1.44
CA VAL A 23 -3.06 -13.91 -0.83
C VAL A 23 -1.80 -14.14 -1.65
N LEU A 24 -1.91 -14.21 -2.97
CA LEU A 24 -0.76 -14.27 -3.87
C LEU A 24 0.14 -13.05 -3.67
N GLY A 25 -0.43 -11.87 -3.47
CA GLY A 25 0.26 -10.66 -3.09
C GLY A 25 1.02 -10.76 -1.76
N VAL A 26 0.40 -11.30 -0.71
CA VAL A 26 1.07 -11.54 0.58
C VAL A 26 2.21 -12.55 0.41
N ILE A 27 1.99 -13.64 -0.32
CA ILE A 27 2.99 -14.70 -0.52
C ILE A 27 4.13 -14.22 -1.43
N LEU A 28 3.83 -13.47 -2.49
CA LEU A 28 4.78 -13.06 -3.53
C LEU A 28 5.45 -11.71 -3.24
N LEU A 29 4.86 -10.88 -2.38
CA LEU A 29 5.42 -9.59 -2.01
C LEU A 29 5.79 -9.58 -0.54
N TYR A 30 4.89 -9.86 0.41
CA TYR A 30 5.21 -9.67 1.83
C TYR A 30 6.30 -10.61 2.34
N ALA A 31 6.16 -11.93 2.15
CA ALA A 31 7.16 -12.91 2.58
C ALA A 31 8.53 -12.74 1.88
N PRO A 32 8.62 -12.64 0.54
CA PRO A 32 9.89 -12.46 -0.15
C PRO A 32 10.44 -11.05 0.00
N PHE A 33 9.63 -10.00 0.22
CA PHE A 33 10.21 -8.68 0.52
C PHE A 33 10.83 -8.61 1.90
N ALA A 34 10.24 -9.21 2.93
CA ALA A 34 10.89 -9.30 4.24
C ALA A 34 12.20 -10.12 4.16
N LEU A 35 12.21 -11.20 3.39
CA LEU A 35 13.42 -12.00 3.14
C LEU A 35 14.44 -11.31 2.22
N LEU A 36 13.99 -10.54 1.22
CA LEU A 36 14.83 -9.83 0.26
C LEU A 36 15.43 -8.57 0.87
N THR A 37 14.68 -7.80 1.67
CA THR A 37 15.26 -6.68 2.43
C THR A 37 16.27 -7.21 3.44
N ARG A 38 15.94 -8.28 4.18
CA ARG A 38 16.88 -8.95 5.08
C ARG A 38 18.12 -9.48 4.34
N GLY A 39 17.96 -10.07 3.16
CA GLY A 39 19.06 -10.55 2.31
C GLY A 39 19.94 -9.42 1.78
N LEU A 40 19.34 -8.33 1.29
CA LEU A 40 20.09 -7.15 0.83
C LEU A 40 20.81 -6.44 1.98
N LEU A 41 20.17 -6.30 3.14
CA LEU A 41 20.76 -5.67 4.33
C LEU A 41 21.91 -6.52 4.88
N TRP A 42 21.77 -7.85 4.85
CA TRP A 42 22.86 -8.79 5.14
C TRP A 42 24.02 -8.66 4.14
N LEU A 43 23.73 -8.53 2.85
CA LEU A 43 24.76 -8.39 1.80
C LEU A 43 25.47 -7.03 1.84
N THR A 44 24.78 -5.97 2.27
CA THR A 44 25.31 -4.60 2.32
C THR A 44 25.93 -4.24 3.67
N GLY A 45 25.82 -5.11 4.68
CA GLY A 45 26.41 -4.91 6.02
C GLY A 45 25.84 -3.69 6.76
N THR A 46 24.66 -3.20 6.35
CA THR A 46 24.09 -1.97 6.89
C THR A 46 23.26 -2.27 8.16
N PRO A 47 23.41 -1.48 9.25
CA PRO A 47 22.73 -1.74 10.53
C PRO A 47 21.25 -1.30 10.53
N LEU A 48 20.60 -1.23 9.36
CA LEU A 48 19.25 -0.70 9.23
C LEU A 48 18.20 -1.80 9.38
N LEU A 49 17.09 -1.50 10.06
CA LEU A 49 15.99 -2.43 10.29
C LEU A 49 15.28 -2.82 8.97
N PRO A 50 14.96 -4.11 8.76
CA PRO A 50 14.23 -4.60 7.59
C PRO A 50 12.74 -4.26 7.68
N ASP A 51 12.37 -3.03 7.26
CA ASP A 51 10.97 -2.58 7.25
C ASP A 51 10.30 -2.71 5.87
N ALA A 52 9.04 -3.18 5.85
CA ALA A 52 8.21 -3.21 4.64
C ALA A 52 7.92 -1.78 4.11
N HIS A 53 8.14 -0.76 4.94
CA HIS A 53 8.02 0.66 4.60
C HIS A 53 9.01 1.12 3.52
N ARG A 54 10.12 0.42 3.31
CA ARG A 54 11.11 0.76 2.26
C ARG A 54 10.55 0.63 0.84
N ILE A 55 9.49 -0.16 0.66
CA ILE A 55 8.80 -0.40 -0.62
C ILE A 55 7.54 0.45 -0.75
N CYS A 56 7.10 1.11 0.33
CA CYS A 56 5.96 2.02 0.29
C CYS A 56 6.32 3.28 -0.52
N LEU A 57 5.71 3.42 -1.69
CA LEU A 57 5.91 4.57 -2.60
C LEU A 57 5.47 5.90 -2.00
N ARG A 58 4.66 5.89 -0.93
CA ARG A 58 4.07 7.09 -0.38
C ARG A 58 5.10 8.04 0.22
N MET A 59 6.13 7.52 0.89
CA MET A 59 7.21 8.34 1.44
C MET A 59 8.05 8.98 0.33
N PRO A 60 8.62 8.24 -0.64
CA PRO A 60 9.47 8.88 -1.62
C PRO A 60 8.67 9.71 -2.66
N ILE A 61 7.36 9.45 -2.85
CA ILE A 61 6.43 10.37 -3.55
C ILE A 61 6.23 11.68 -2.77
N GLN A 62 6.18 11.62 -1.44
CA GLN A 62 6.11 12.82 -0.60
C GLN A 62 7.41 13.61 -0.65
N TRP A 63 8.55 12.91 -0.63
CA TRP A 63 9.87 13.53 -0.62
C TRP A 63 10.18 14.28 -1.92
N LEU A 64 9.54 13.92 -3.05
CA LEU A 64 9.54 14.72 -4.28
C LEU A 64 9.03 16.17 -4.08
N GLY A 65 8.23 16.43 -3.06
CA GLY A 65 7.81 17.79 -2.69
C GLY A 65 8.76 18.49 -1.71
N GLN A 66 9.79 17.81 -1.21
CA GLN A 66 10.65 18.26 -0.11
C GLN A 66 12.13 18.26 -0.55
N PRO A 67 12.66 19.39 -1.06
CA PRO A 67 14.04 19.45 -1.59
C PRO A 67 15.12 19.02 -0.59
N TRP A 68 14.89 19.22 0.71
CA TRP A 68 15.81 18.84 1.78
C TRP A 68 15.94 17.32 1.99
N MET A 69 15.01 16.51 1.45
CA MET A 69 15.04 15.05 1.56
C MET A 69 15.62 14.37 0.31
N TYR A 70 16.02 15.13 -0.70
CA TYR A 70 16.67 14.59 -1.89
C TYR A 70 18.03 13.95 -1.58
N GLY A 71 18.75 14.46 -0.57
CA GLY A 71 19.98 13.80 -0.09
C GLY A 71 19.72 12.36 0.36
N VAL A 72 18.66 12.14 1.14
CA VAL A 72 18.26 10.79 1.61
C VAL A 72 17.85 9.89 0.45
N MET A 73 17.22 10.45 -0.60
CA MET A 73 16.86 9.69 -1.80
C MET A 73 18.09 9.22 -2.59
N VAL A 74 19.13 10.06 -2.68
CA VAL A 74 20.37 9.75 -3.40
C VAL A 74 21.24 8.76 -2.62
N GLU A 75 21.34 8.92 -1.30
CA GLU A 75 22.08 8.02 -0.40
C GLU A 75 21.48 6.60 -0.36
N GLN A 76 20.16 6.47 -0.61
CA GLN A 76 19.46 5.19 -0.53
C GLN A 76 18.80 4.86 -1.89
N PRO A 77 19.55 4.26 -2.85
CA PRO A 77 19.10 4.08 -4.23
C PRO A 77 17.84 3.22 -4.35
N MET A 78 17.54 2.40 -3.34
CA MET A 78 16.29 1.63 -3.22
C MET A 78 15.04 2.51 -3.34
N TYR A 79 15.06 3.73 -2.79
CA TYR A 79 13.93 4.65 -2.88
C TYR A 79 13.79 5.29 -4.25
N LEU A 80 14.91 5.62 -4.91
CA LEU A 80 14.91 6.13 -6.28
C LEU A 80 14.38 5.07 -7.26
N VAL A 81 14.85 3.83 -7.10
CA VAL A 81 14.37 2.68 -7.87
C VAL A 81 12.87 2.50 -7.68
N ALA A 82 12.37 2.55 -6.44
CA ALA A 82 10.94 2.44 -6.17
C ALA A 82 10.14 3.57 -6.83
N VAL A 83 10.57 4.83 -6.71
CA VAL A 83 9.87 6.01 -7.28
C VAL A 83 9.83 6.00 -8.80
N LEU A 84 10.84 5.44 -9.47
CA LEU A 84 10.87 5.43 -10.94
C LEU A 84 10.21 4.17 -11.52
N ILE A 85 10.59 2.99 -11.01
CA ILE A 85 10.21 1.71 -11.63
C ILE A 85 8.74 1.38 -11.36
N LEU A 86 8.24 1.59 -10.13
CA LEU A 86 6.87 1.18 -9.81
C LEU A 86 5.81 2.04 -10.51
N PRO A 87 5.95 3.38 -10.60
CA PRO A 87 5.05 4.18 -11.42
C PRO A 87 5.18 3.86 -12.91
N ALA A 88 6.38 3.57 -13.41
CA ALA A 88 6.57 3.11 -14.78
C ALA A 88 5.78 1.80 -15.03
N ILE A 89 5.93 0.80 -14.17
CA ILE A 89 5.15 -0.44 -14.23
C ILE A 89 3.64 -0.15 -14.15
N ALA A 90 3.22 0.80 -13.30
CA ALA A 90 1.81 1.18 -13.17
C ALA A 90 1.26 1.85 -14.44
N ILE A 91 2.07 2.59 -15.19
CA ILE A 91 1.67 3.17 -16.49
C ILE A 91 1.45 2.05 -17.53
N PHE A 92 2.34 1.05 -17.59
CA PHE A 92 2.24 -0.03 -18.57
C PHE A 92 1.21 -1.10 -18.23
N THR A 93 1.06 -1.43 -16.94
CA THR A 93 0.23 -2.54 -16.50
C THR A 93 -1.06 -2.10 -15.81
N GLY A 94 -1.24 -0.80 -15.59
CA GLY A 94 -2.34 -0.27 -14.77
C GLY A 94 -2.11 -0.50 -13.27
N PRO A 95 -3.14 -0.34 -12.41
CA PRO A 95 -3.01 -0.48 -10.96
C PRO A 95 -2.92 -1.96 -10.51
N LEU A 96 -2.23 -2.82 -11.26
CA LEU A 96 -2.07 -4.24 -10.90
C LEU A 96 -1.31 -4.38 -9.58
N PHE A 97 -0.23 -3.62 -9.39
CA PHE A 97 0.57 -3.68 -8.17
C PHE A 97 -0.22 -3.12 -6.98
N CYS A 98 -0.48 -1.82 -6.93
CA CYS A 98 -1.11 -1.20 -5.75
C CYS A 98 -2.61 -1.53 -5.59
N GLY A 99 -3.31 -1.95 -6.64
CA GLY A 99 -4.76 -2.19 -6.60
C GLY A 99 -5.16 -3.66 -6.42
N TRP A 100 -4.34 -4.60 -6.87
CA TRP A 100 -4.69 -6.04 -6.86
C TRP A 100 -3.68 -6.89 -6.08
N LEU A 101 -2.38 -6.62 -6.25
CA LEU A 101 -1.31 -7.45 -5.71
C LEU A 101 -0.78 -6.96 -4.36
N CYS A 102 -0.83 -5.65 -4.09
CA CYS A 102 -0.30 -5.07 -2.86
C CYS A 102 -1.30 -5.27 -1.70
N PRO A 103 -0.94 -6.03 -0.65
CA PRO A 103 -1.86 -6.27 0.46
C PRO A 103 -2.21 -4.98 1.22
N ALA A 104 -1.26 -4.05 1.34
CA ALA A 104 -1.49 -2.73 1.93
C ALA A 104 -2.44 -1.87 1.08
N GLY A 105 -2.38 -1.98 -0.25
CA GLY A 105 -3.28 -1.26 -1.15
C GLY A 105 -4.70 -1.83 -1.17
N GLY A 106 -4.84 -3.16 -1.10
CA GLY A 106 -6.14 -3.84 -1.03
C GLY A 106 -6.83 -3.76 0.33
N MET A 107 -6.11 -3.45 1.42
CA MET A 107 -6.63 -3.49 2.78
C MET A 107 -7.90 -2.67 2.99
N THR A 108 -7.95 -1.43 2.49
CA THR A 108 -9.11 -0.53 2.67
C THR A 108 -10.35 -1.05 1.94
N GLU A 109 -10.16 -1.69 0.79
CA GLU A 109 -11.22 -2.32 0.02
C GLU A 109 -11.77 -3.57 0.72
N TYR A 110 -10.89 -4.40 1.31
CA TYR A 110 -11.32 -5.53 2.13
C TYR A 110 -12.09 -5.06 3.37
N LEU A 111 -11.62 -3.99 4.02
CA LEU A 111 -12.26 -3.43 5.21
C LEU A 111 -13.64 -2.83 4.90
N SER A 112 -13.76 -2.11 3.78
CA SER A 112 -15.05 -1.56 3.32
C SER A 112 -16.09 -2.65 3.09
N ARG A 113 -15.68 -3.81 2.58
CA ARG A 113 -16.58 -4.94 2.28
C ARG A 113 -16.89 -5.84 3.49
N LEU A 114 -16.07 -5.78 4.54
CA LEU A 114 -16.38 -6.42 5.83
C LEU A 114 -17.57 -5.73 6.52
N VAL A 115 -17.73 -4.43 6.28
CA VAL A 115 -18.86 -3.65 6.79
C VAL A 115 -20.14 -4.02 6.03
N PRO A 116 -21.24 -4.38 6.71
CA PRO A 116 -22.51 -4.69 6.06
C PRO A 116 -23.04 -3.50 5.23
N PRO A 117 -23.76 -3.75 4.12
CA PRO A 117 -24.21 -2.69 3.21
C PRO A 117 -25.11 -1.64 3.87
N ARG A 118 -25.77 -1.98 4.99
CA ARG A 118 -26.56 -1.03 5.78
C ARG A 118 -25.75 0.17 6.32
N PHE A 119 -24.43 0.00 6.46
CA PHE A 119 -23.52 1.02 6.96
C PHE A 119 -22.55 1.52 5.88
N GLN A 120 -22.64 0.98 4.65
CA GLN A 120 -21.81 1.43 3.55
C GLN A 120 -22.38 2.72 2.96
N ILE A 121 -21.52 3.73 2.80
CA ILE A 121 -21.89 4.98 2.16
C ILE A 121 -21.77 4.78 0.65
N ASP A 122 -22.89 4.85 -0.07
CA ASP A 122 -22.89 4.78 -1.52
C ASP A 122 -22.66 6.18 -2.14
N LEU A 123 -21.40 6.43 -2.51
CA LEU A 123 -20.98 7.61 -3.26
C LEU A 123 -20.94 7.36 -4.79
N SER A 124 -21.37 6.19 -5.26
CA SER A 124 -21.37 5.85 -6.68
C SER A 124 -22.23 6.84 -7.47
N GLY A 125 -21.63 7.46 -8.49
CA GLY A 125 -22.29 8.47 -9.34
C GLY A 125 -22.55 9.83 -8.68
N LYS A 126 -22.31 9.98 -7.36
CA LYS A 126 -22.51 11.25 -6.63
C LYS A 126 -21.25 12.10 -6.55
N VAL A 127 -20.07 11.47 -6.56
CA VAL A 127 -18.78 12.15 -6.45
C VAL A 127 -17.87 11.67 -7.57
N ASN A 128 -17.21 12.62 -8.24
CA ASN A 128 -16.16 12.29 -9.19
C ASN A 128 -14.95 11.72 -8.42
N PRO A 129 -14.53 10.47 -8.66
CA PRO A 129 -13.43 9.85 -7.92
C PRO A 129 -12.07 10.46 -8.26
N THR A 130 -11.94 11.11 -9.42
CA THR A 130 -10.71 11.72 -9.92
C THR A 130 -10.20 12.84 -9.00
N PRO A 131 -10.97 13.90 -8.68
CA PRO A 131 -10.51 14.95 -7.78
C PRO A 131 -10.26 14.46 -6.35
N VAL A 132 -10.95 13.42 -5.88
CA VAL A 132 -10.69 12.85 -4.55
C VAL A 132 -9.33 12.17 -4.51
N ARG A 133 -9.01 11.35 -5.52
CA ARG A 133 -7.72 10.64 -5.61
C ARG A 133 -6.56 11.60 -5.76
N TYR A 134 -6.63 12.49 -6.75
CA TYR A 134 -5.55 13.43 -7.04
C TYR A 134 -5.46 14.56 -6.03
N GLY A 135 -6.60 15.01 -5.49
CA GLY A 135 -6.65 15.99 -4.41
C GLY A 135 -6.02 15.46 -3.12
N PHE A 136 -6.24 14.17 -2.79
CA PHE A 136 -5.55 13.55 -1.66
C PHE A 136 -4.03 13.48 -1.88
N THR A 137 -3.57 13.11 -3.08
CA THR A 137 -2.12 13.09 -3.39
C THR A 137 -1.49 14.48 -3.31
N VAL A 138 -2.15 15.51 -3.87
CA VAL A 138 -1.68 16.89 -3.81
C VAL A 138 -1.71 17.40 -2.36
N GLY A 139 -2.75 17.09 -1.59
CA GLY A 139 -2.85 17.46 -0.18
C GLY A 139 -1.74 16.84 0.68
N MET A 140 -1.37 15.59 0.41
CA MET A 140 -0.23 14.94 1.08
C MET A 140 1.10 15.60 0.74
N MET A 141 1.36 15.85 -0.56
CA MET A 141 2.55 16.60 -0.99
C MET A 141 2.55 18.02 -0.39
N GLY A 142 1.39 18.68 -0.35
CA GLY A 142 1.18 20.00 0.23
C GLY A 142 1.48 20.06 1.74
N ALA A 143 0.96 19.11 2.52
CA ALA A 143 1.18 19.05 3.96
C ALA A 143 2.67 18.88 4.33
N SER A 144 3.45 18.34 3.40
CA SER A 144 4.89 18.10 3.54
C SER A 144 5.71 19.38 3.57
N PHE A 145 5.21 20.46 2.98
CA PHE A 145 5.84 21.79 3.05
C PHE A 145 5.77 22.38 4.46
N VAL A 146 4.81 21.97 5.28
CA VAL A 146 4.66 22.41 6.68
C VAL A 146 5.39 21.45 7.65
N GLY A 147 6.17 20.50 7.12
CA GLY A 147 6.85 19.48 7.93
C GLY A 147 5.92 18.41 8.50
N ALA A 148 4.65 18.37 8.10
CA ALA A 148 3.70 17.37 8.55
C ALA A 148 3.93 16.04 7.81
N ASN A 149 4.21 14.98 8.57
CA ASN A 149 4.43 13.65 8.01
C ASN A 149 3.11 12.84 7.92
N VAL A 150 2.15 13.40 7.19
CA VAL A 150 0.77 12.85 7.05
C VAL A 150 0.75 11.45 6.42
N CYS A 151 1.80 11.11 5.67
CA CYS A 151 1.93 9.83 5.00
C CYS A 151 2.10 8.65 5.96
N CYS A 152 2.74 8.87 7.11
CA CYS A 152 2.94 7.85 8.13
C CYS A 152 1.64 7.57 8.90
N SER A 153 0.86 8.61 9.23
CA SER A 153 -0.39 8.48 9.98
C SER A 153 -1.49 7.72 9.22
N PHE A 154 -1.47 7.78 7.88
CA PHE A 154 -2.41 7.06 7.02
C PHE A 154 -1.74 5.92 6.26
N CYS A 155 -0.63 5.38 6.78
CA CYS A 155 0.15 4.35 6.11
C CYS A 155 -0.49 2.97 6.26
N ASN A 156 -1.09 2.47 5.17
CA ASN A 156 -1.64 1.11 5.16
C ASN A 156 -0.56 0.02 5.36
N PHE A 157 0.71 0.29 5.03
CA PHE A 157 1.80 -0.65 5.25
C PHE A 157 2.08 -0.87 6.74
N THR A 158 2.00 0.17 7.58
CA THR A 158 2.15 0.02 9.04
C THR A 158 1.05 -0.89 9.60
N TYR A 159 -0.20 -0.65 9.21
CA TYR A 159 -1.32 -1.46 9.68
C TYR A 159 -1.24 -2.92 9.19
N THR A 160 -0.91 -3.14 7.92
CA THR A 160 -0.74 -4.51 7.40
C THR A 160 0.46 -5.21 8.02
N GLN A 161 1.58 -4.52 8.22
CA GLN A 161 2.75 -5.09 8.91
C GLN A 161 2.40 -5.49 10.35
N ASN A 162 1.70 -4.64 11.10
CA ASN A 162 1.28 -4.95 12.47
C ASN A 162 0.29 -6.12 12.54
N ILE A 163 -0.62 -6.24 11.56
CA ILE A 163 -1.55 -7.38 11.50
C ILE A 163 -0.79 -8.67 11.19
N ILE A 164 0.16 -8.63 10.26
CA ILE A 164 0.91 -9.82 9.86
C ILE A 164 1.88 -10.24 10.97
N SER A 165 2.55 -9.29 11.63
CA SER A 165 3.41 -9.58 12.77
C SER A 165 2.62 -10.14 13.97
N ALA A 166 1.38 -9.67 14.18
CA ALA A 166 0.51 -10.23 15.20
C ALA A 166 0.07 -11.69 14.89
N ILE A 167 -0.03 -12.08 13.62
CA ILE A 167 -0.47 -13.43 13.21
C ILE A 167 0.70 -14.42 13.12
N PHE A 168 1.83 -13.99 12.56
CA PHE A 168 2.95 -14.88 12.22
C PHE A 168 4.21 -14.65 13.06
N GLY A 169 4.21 -13.67 13.96
CA GLY A 169 5.37 -13.25 14.73
C GLY A 169 6.14 -12.11 14.06
N ASP A 170 6.95 -11.41 14.85
CA ASP A 170 7.69 -10.25 14.39
C ASP A 170 8.81 -10.65 13.41
N PHE A 171 8.69 -10.19 12.17
CA PHE A 171 9.67 -10.40 11.12
C PHE A 171 10.69 -9.26 11.01
N THR A 172 10.53 -8.18 11.79
CA THR A 172 11.42 -7.02 11.73
C THR A 172 12.73 -7.22 12.49
N GLY A 173 12.77 -8.15 13.45
CA GLY A 173 14.01 -8.58 14.10
C GLY A 173 14.58 -7.55 15.05
#